data_AF-A0A946IB79-F1
#
_entry.id   AF-A0A946IB79-F1
#
_cell.length_a   1.000
_cell.length_b   1.000
_cell.length_c   1.000
_cell.angle_alpha   90.00
_cell.angle_beta   90.00
_cell.angle_gamma   90.00
#
_symmetry.space_group_name_H-M   'P 1'
#
loop_
_entity.id
_entity.type
_entity.pdbx_description
1 polymer ?
#
loop_
_entity_poly.entity_id
_entity_poly.type
_entity_poly.pdbx_seq_one_letter_code
_entity_poly.pdbx_strand_id
1 'polypeptide(L)'
;YQWPLLFKRNRSEISDADLIYPGQMIQIERDLSDSQVQEAIMHARTRGAWTLGVTEATDLVYLQAAGLSDAQNATAEQAAQMIAQAKTDADAAKAASSVWRLLDSATGGSAVPLTKMIKAAEASLEAGDNAEAYRLAHRVSESARLGIEQSISQANAGPYY
;
A
#
# COMPACT_ATOMS: atom_id res chain seq x y z
N TYR A 1 -3.82 20.82 -2.88
CA TYR A 1 -3.12 19.98 -3.87
C TYR A 1 -2.59 18.70 -3.22
N GLN A 2 -3.45 17.90 -2.59
CA GLN A 2 -3.03 16.66 -1.91
C GLN A 2 -3.77 15.43 -2.48
N TRP A 3 -4.39 15.57 -3.65
CA TRP A 3 -5.08 14.47 -4.32
C TRP A 3 -4.19 13.23 -4.54
N PRO A 4 -2.85 13.31 -4.70
CA PRO A 4 -2.02 12.11 -4.81
C PRO A 4 -2.03 11.25 -3.54
N LEU A 5 -2.14 11.87 -2.35
CA LEU A 5 -2.27 11.12 -1.08
C LEU A 5 -3.66 10.51 -0.94
N LEU A 6 -4.70 11.22 -1.39
CA LEU A 6 -6.05 10.66 -1.46
C LEU A 6 -6.08 9.42 -2.37
N PHE A 7 -5.44 9.52 -3.53
CA PHE A 7 -5.32 8.42 -4.49
C PHE A 7 -4.52 7.25 -3.91
N LYS A 8 -3.37 7.52 -3.28
CA LYS A 8 -2.54 6.52 -2.59
C LYS A 8 -3.34 5.76 -1.53
N ARG A 9 -4.06 6.47 -0.66
CA ARG A 9 -4.79 5.86 0.46
C ARG A 9 -5.99 5.03 0.03
N ASN A 10 -6.64 5.42 -1.07
CA ASN A 10 -7.87 4.80 -1.55
C ASN A 10 -7.63 4.00 -2.84
N ARG A 11 -6.43 3.45 -3.03
CA ARG A 11 -6.05 2.83 -4.30
C ARG A 11 -6.94 1.65 -4.71
N SER A 12 -7.52 0.96 -3.73
CA SER A 12 -8.52 -0.10 -3.95
C SER A 12 -9.83 0.45 -4.53
N GLU A 13 -10.29 1.60 -4.05
CA GLU A 13 -11.57 2.22 -4.43
C GLU A 13 -11.46 3.16 -5.63
N ILE A 14 -10.29 3.77 -5.83
CA ILE A 14 -10.02 4.71 -6.91
C ILE A 14 -9.13 4.01 -7.94
N SER A 15 -9.74 3.62 -9.05
CA SER A 15 -9.06 2.99 -10.18
C SER A 15 -8.34 4.01 -11.08
N ASP A 16 -8.91 5.20 -11.20
CA ASP A 16 -8.37 6.32 -11.96
C ASP A 16 -8.46 7.58 -11.08
N ALA A 17 -7.33 8.27 -10.90
CA ALA A 17 -7.21 9.46 -10.08
C ALA A 17 -8.10 10.61 -10.56
N ASP A 18 -8.44 10.65 -11.85
CA ASP A 18 -9.32 11.66 -12.43
C ASP A 18 -10.80 11.30 -12.37
N LEU A 19 -11.15 10.07 -11.94
CA LEU A 19 -12.51 9.57 -11.88
C LEU A 19 -12.91 9.21 -10.45
N ILE A 20 -13.40 10.22 -9.72
CA ILE A 20 -14.07 10.04 -8.43
C ILE A 20 -15.58 10.23 -8.65
N TYR A 21 -16.35 9.19 -8.34
CA TYR A 21 -17.79 9.15 -8.50
C TYR A 21 -18.53 9.59 -7.23
N PRO A 22 -19.68 10.28 -7.36
CA PRO A 22 -20.55 10.57 -6.23
C PRO A 22 -20.95 9.29 -5.48
N GLY A 23 -20.87 9.32 -4.14
CA GLY A 23 -21.24 8.19 -3.29
C GLY A 23 -20.10 7.22 -2.95
N GLN A 24 -18.89 7.38 -3.53
CA GLN A 24 -17.72 6.62 -3.10
C GLN A 24 -17.32 6.97 -1.66
N MET A 25 -17.13 5.95 -0.81
CA MET A 25 -16.61 6.13 0.54
C MET A 25 -15.07 6.19 0.49
N ILE A 26 -14.54 7.41 0.58
CA ILE A 26 -13.09 7.66 0.59
C ILE A 26 -12.58 7.91 2.01
N GLN A 27 -11.47 7.25 2.34
CA GLN A 27 -10.72 7.46 3.57
C GLN A 27 -9.80 8.68 3.41
N ILE A 28 -9.84 9.58 4.39
CA ILE A 28 -8.97 10.76 4.45
C ILE A 28 -7.99 10.56 5.59
N GLU A 29 -6.72 10.36 5.23
CA GLU A 29 -5.62 10.33 6.17
C GLU A 29 -5.28 11.75 6.65
N ARG A 30 -5.04 11.90 7.95
CA ARG A 30 -4.85 13.22 8.60
C ARG A 30 -3.51 13.35 9.29
N ASP A 31 -2.89 12.22 9.60
CA ASP A 31 -1.61 12.00 10.27
C ASP A 31 -0.48 11.86 9.25
N LEU A 32 -0.41 12.79 8.31
CA LEU A 32 0.61 12.83 7.26
C LEU A 32 1.78 13.73 7.68
N SER A 33 3.00 13.32 7.33
CA SER A 33 4.19 14.14 7.56
C SER A 33 4.30 15.30 6.56
N ASP A 34 4.98 16.38 6.95
CA ASP A 34 5.17 17.56 6.10
C ASP A 34 5.90 17.23 4.79
N SER A 35 6.83 16.26 4.81
CA SER A 35 7.54 15.79 3.60
C SER A 35 6.58 15.11 2.62
N GLN A 36 5.72 14.21 3.10
CA GLN A 36 4.71 13.53 2.27
C GLN A 36 3.72 14.53 1.66
N VAL A 37 3.30 15.52 2.46
CA VAL A 37 2.43 16.61 1.98
C VAL A 37 3.13 17.41 0.88
N GLN A 38 4.40 17.74 1.05
CA GLN A 38 5.16 18.50 0.07
C GLN A 38 5.40 17.71 -1.23
N GLU A 39 5.76 16.43 -1.14
CA GLU A 39 5.90 15.54 -2.31
C GLU A 39 4.58 15.43 -3.09
N ALA A 40 3.46 15.26 -2.39
CA ALA A 40 2.14 15.24 -3.01
C ALA A 40 1.79 16.57 -3.70
N ILE A 41 2.12 17.70 -3.09
CA ILE A 41 1.92 19.02 -3.69
C ILE A 41 2.79 19.19 -4.94
N MET A 42 4.05 18.75 -4.90
CA MET A 42 4.94 18.80 -6.07
C MET A 42 4.38 17.95 -7.20
N HIS A 43 4.03 16.68 -6.94
CA HIS A 43 3.45 15.79 -7.94
C HIS A 43 2.16 16.36 -8.56
N ALA A 44 1.25 16.84 -7.71
CA ALA A 44 0.00 17.45 -8.15
C ALA A 44 0.21 18.69 -9.04
N ARG A 45 1.32 19.42 -8.86
CA ARG A 45 1.67 20.59 -9.68
C ARG A 45 2.38 20.21 -10.97
N THR A 46 3.13 19.12 -11.00
CA THR A 46 3.95 18.71 -12.14
C THR A 46 3.29 17.68 -13.05
N ARG A 47 2.19 17.04 -12.62
CA ARG A 47 1.46 16.01 -13.36
C ARG A 47 0.98 16.47 -14.74
N GLY A 48 0.49 17.70 -14.84
CA GLY A 48 -0.14 18.22 -16.07
C GLY A 48 -1.66 18.35 -15.93
N ALA A 49 -2.35 18.54 -17.07
CA ALA A 49 -3.81 18.63 -17.11
C ALA A 49 -4.46 17.26 -16.86
N TRP A 50 -5.65 17.24 -16.26
CA TRP A 50 -6.39 16.01 -15.96
C TRP A 50 -6.83 15.35 -17.27
N THR A 51 -6.54 14.06 -17.46
CA THR A 51 -6.86 13.34 -18.69
C THR A 51 -7.45 11.96 -18.40
N LEU A 52 -8.59 11.68 -19.02
CA LEU A 52 -9.25 10.37 -18.89
C LEU A 52 -8.52 9.32 -19.72
N GLY A 53 -8.13 8.19 -19.14
CA GLY A 53 -7.48 7.13 -19.91
C GLY A 53 -6.72 6.08 -19.10
N VAL A 54 -5.78 5.41 -19.76
CA VAL A 54 -4.97 4.34 -19.16
C VAL A 54 -4.18 4.93 -17.99
N THR A 55 -4.49 4.47 -16.77
CA THR A 55 -3.94 4.93 -15.48
C THR A 55 -2.60 5.63 -15.65
N GLU A 56 -2.61 6.97 -15.56
CA GLU A 56 -1.48 7.79 -15.95
C GLU A 56 -0.19 7.24 -15.33
N ALA A 57 0.76 6.83 -16.18
CA ALA A 57 1.96 6.13 -15.75
C ALA A 57 2.75 6.95 -14.69
N THR A 58 2.65 8.28 -14.74
CA THR A 58 3.24 9.21 -13.76
C THR A 58 2.65 9.06 -12.37
N ASP A 59 1.36 8.72 -12.24
CA ASP A 59 0.71 8.54 -10.94
C ASP A 59 1.09 7.20 -10.33
N LEU A 60 1.24 6.16 -11.15
CA LEU A 60 1.82 4.89 -10.70
C LEU A 60 3.29 5.05 -10.28
N VAL A 61 4.06 5.83 -11.04
CA VAL A 61 5.44 6.18 -10.67
C VAL A 61 5.47 6.96 -9.35
N TYR A 62 4.54 7.89 -9.13
CA TYR A 62 4.41 8.58 -7.85
C TYR A 62 4.09 7.62 -6.70
N LEU A 63 3.16 6.69 -6.88
CA LEU A 63 2.84 5.71 -5.82
C LEU A 63 4.06 4.84 -5.47
N GLN A 64 4.82 4.43 -6.48
CA GLN A 64 6.03 3.64 -6.29
C GLN A 64 7.14 4.47 -5.63
N ALA A 65 7.36 5.71 -6.09
CA ALA A 65 8.34 6.63 -5.52
C ALA A 65 7.99 7.03 -4.09
N ALA A 66 6.72 7.34 -3.81
CA ALA A 66 6.22 7.71 -2.49
C ALA A 66 6.32 6.54 -1.50
N GLY A 67 6.08 5.30 -1.96
CA GLY A 67 6.32 4.12 -1.12
C GLY A 67 7.80 3.90 -0.81
N LEU A 68 8.69 4.23 -1.74
CA LEU A 68 10.14 4.15 -1.55
C LEU A 68 10.69 5.29 -0.67
N SER A 69 10.19 6.52 -0.80
CA SER A 69 10.58 7.66 0.02
C SER A 69 10.12 7.50 1.47
N ASP A 70 8.90 6.99 1.68
CA ASP A 70 8.39 6.63 3.01
C ASP A 70 9.26 5.56 3.67
N ALA A 71 9.65 4.52 2.92
CA ALA A 71 10.55 3.49 3.41
C ALA A 71 11.93 4.07 3.75
N GLN A 72 12.53 4.85 2.86
CA GLN A 72 13.88 5.42 3.06
C GLN A 72 13.98 6.36 4.26
N ASN A 73 12.91 7.09 4.58
CA ASN A 73 12.87 8.03 5.71
C ASN A 73 12.20 7.45 6.97
N ALA A 74 11.82 6.17 6.96
CA ALA A 74 11.12 5.56 8.08
C ALA A 74 12.00 5.53 9.34
N THR A 75 11.45 6.05 10.44
CA THR A 75 12.05 5.88 11.77
C THR A 75 11.79 4.46 12.30
N ALA A 76 12.56 4.04 13.31
CA ALA A 76 12.34 2.76 13.98
C ALA A 76 10.91 2.65 14.56
N GLU A 77 10.36 3.78 15.04
CA GLU A 77 8.99 3.83 15.57
C GLU A 77 7.95 3.65 14.46
N GLN A 78 8.11 4.34 13.32
CA GLN A 78 7.22 4.18 12.17
C GLN A 78 7.29 2.76 11.58
N ALA A 79 8.48 2.17 11.51
CA ALA A 79 8.66 0.78 11.09
C ALA A 79 7.96 -0.19 12.08
N ALA A 80 8.09 0.02 13.39
CA ALA A 80 7.41 -0.79 14.40
C ALA A 80 5.87 -0.68 14.31
N GLN A 81 5.35 0.54 14.11
CA GLN A 81 3.92 0.78 13.91
C GLN A 81 3.40 0.10 12.64
N MET A 82 4.15 0.19 11.52
CA MET A 82 3.79 -0.48 10.27
C MET A 82 3.83 -2.02 10.41
N ILE A 83 4.80 -2.57 11.16
CA ILE A 83 4.83 -4.00 11.47
C ILE A 83 3.60 -4.41 12.30
N ALA A 84 3.19 -3.59 13.27
CA ALA A 84 1.99 -3.84 14.06
C ALA A 84 0.73 -3.83 13.17
N GLN A 85 0.59 -2.85 12.28
CA GLN A 85 -0.50 -2.77 11.31
C GLN A 85 -0.51 -3.99 10.38
N ALA A 86 0.66 -4.36 9.83
CA ALA A 86 0.81 -5.52 8.96
C ALA A 86 0.41 -6.84 9.63
N LYS A 87 0.66 -6.99 10.95
CA LYS A 87 0.18 -8.13 11.73
C LYS A 87 -1.34 -8.16 11.81
N THR A 88 -1.96 -7.02 12.15
CA THR A 88 -3.42 -6.89 12.20
C THR A 88 -4.06 -7.23 10.85
N ASP A 89 -3.53 -6.71 9.74
CA ASP A 89 -4.06 -6.98 8.41
C ASP A 89 -3.86 -8.44 8.00
N ALA A 90 -2.70 -9.04 8.31
CA ALA A 90 -2.44 -10.44 8.03
C ALA A 90 -3.38 -11.37 8.81
N ASP A 91 -3.72 -11.04 10.06
CA ASP A 91 -4.70 -11.76 10.86
C ASP A 91 -6.12 -11.61 10.28
N ALA A 92 -6.49 -10.41 9.82
CA ALA A 92 -7.76 -10.19 9.12
C ALA A 92 -7.84 -11.01 7.83
N ALA A 93 -6.77 -11.05 7.03
CA ALA A 93 -6.72 -11.85 5.80
C ALA A 93 -6.82 -13.35 6.10
N LYS A 94 -6.20 -13.80 7.20
CA LYS A 94 -6.32 -15.18 7.67
C LYS A 94 -7.74 -15.52 8.10
N ALA A 95 -8.40 -14.63 8.84
CA ALA A 95 -9.80 -14.81 9.24
C ALA A 95 -10.74 -14.89 8.01
N ALA A 96 -10.44 -14.11 6.97
CA ALA A 96 -11.16 -14.13 5.69
C ALA A 96 -10.74 -15.28 4.75
N SER A 97 -9.88 -16.22 5.18
CA SER A 97 -9.30 -17.28 4.32
C SER A 97 -8.67 -16.76 3.02
N SER A 98 -8.22 -15.51 3.03
CA SER A 98 -7.78 -14.72 1.87
C SER A 98 -6.27 -14.47 1.91
N VAL A 99 -5.50 -15.51 2.21
CA VAL A 99 -4.05 -15.40 2.47
C VAL A 99 -3.25 -15.60 1.19
N TRP A 100 -2.58 -14.54 0.75
CA TRP A 100 -1.65 -14.61 -0.38
C TRP A 100 -0.23 -14.96 0.08
N ARG A 101 0.56 -15.54 -0.84
CA ARG A 101 2.00 -15.76 -0.67
C ARG A 101 2.76 -14.68 -1.42
N LEU A 102 3.77 -14.12 -0.78
CA LEU A 102 4.57 -13.03 -1.33
C LEU A 102 5.93 -13.53 -1.78
N LEU A 103 6.39 -13.02 -2.92
CA LEU A 103 7.70 -13.30 -3.49
C LEU A 103 8.64 -12.13 -3.22
N ASP A 104 9.55 -12.24 -2.26
CA ASP A 104 10.51 -11.17 -1.90
C ASP A 104 11.94 -11.71 -1.84
N SER A 105 12.90 -10.95 -2.38
CA SER A 105 14.33 -11.28 -2.33
C SER A 105 14.85 -11.36 -0.90
N ALA A 106 14.33 -10.55 0.02
CA ALA A 106 14.68 -10.58 1.45
C ALA A 106 14.34 -11.93 2.12
N THR A 107 13.44 -12.72 1.51
CA THR A 107 13.04 -14.03 2.02
C THR A 107 13.62 -15.22 1.24
N GLY A 108 14.60 -14.96 0.37
CA GLY A 108 15.24 -15.96 -0.48
C GLY A 108 14.55 -16.18 -1.83
N GLY A 109 13.77 -15.21 -2.32
CA GLY A 109 13.24 -15.23 -3.68
C GLY A 109 12.22 -16.35 -3.96
N SER A 110 11.57 -16.87 -2.92
CA SER A 110 10.50 -17.87 -3.03
C SER A 110 9.19 -17.30 -2.54
N ALA A 111 8.06 -17.85 -2.99
CA ALA A 111 6.74 -17.46 -2.49
C ALA A 111 6.58 -17.91 -1.03
N VAL A 112 6.60 -16.97 -0.08
CA VAL A 112 6.51 -17.21 1.37
C VAL A 112 5.18 -16.73 1.95
N PRO A 113 4.70 -17.31 3.07
CA PRO A 113 3.50 -16.82 3.74
C PRO A 113 3.74 -15.45 4.40
N LEU A 114 2.66 -14.67 4.57
CA LEU A 114 2.70 -13.34 5.20
C LEU A 114 3.40 -13.35 6.56
N THR A 115 3.16 -14.38 7.38
CA THR A 115 3.82 -14.53 8.70
C THR A 115 5.34 -14.67 8.62
N LYS A 116 5.87 -15.27 7.56
CA LYS A 116 7.33 -15.35 7.34
C LYS A 116 7.89 -14.00 6.90
N MET A 117 7.14 -13.22 6.12
CA MET A 117 7.53 -11.86 5.77
C MET A 117 7.51 -10.90 6.97
N ILE A 118 6.51 -11.02 7.85
CA ILE A 118 6.46 -10.23 9.10
C ILE A 118 7.72 -10.50 9.93
N LYS A 119 8.13 -11.77 10.08
CA LYS A 119 9.39 -12.12 10.77
C LYS A 119 10.63 -11.51 10.12
N ALA A 120 10.66 -11.43 8.80
CA ALA A 120 11.76 -10.76 8.09
C ALA A 120 11.76 -9.24 8.34
N ALA A 121 10.59 -8.62 8.43
CA ALA A 121 10.46 -7.20 8.79
C ALA A 121 10.92 -6.93 10.23
N GLU A 122 10.53 -7.78 11.19
CA GLU A 122 10.98 -7.71 12.59
C GLU A 122 12.51 -7.87 12.70
N ALA A 123 13.09 -8.85 12.00
CA ALA A 123 14.53 -9.05 11.97
C ALA A 123 15.28 -7.84 11.36
N SER A 124 14.69 -7.19 10.34
CA SER A 124 15.25 -5.98 9.74
C SER A 124 15.22 -4.80 10.72
N LEU A 125 14.15 -4.68 11.51
CA LEU A 125 14.03 -3.66 12.55
C LEU A 125 15.06 -3.89 13.67
N GLU A 126 15.25 -5.14 14.11
CA GLU A 126 16.27 -5.51 15.10
C GLU A 126 17.70 -5.25 14.60
N ALA A 127 17.93 -5.40 13.29
CA ALA A 127 19.19 -5.06 12.65
C ALA A 127 19.40 -3.54 12.47
N GLY A 128 18.40 -2.72 12.80
CA GLY A 128 18.42 -1.27 12.62
C GLY A 128 18.16 -0.80 11.18
N ASP A 129 17.80 -1.71 10.28
CA ASP A 129 17.39 -1.39 8.91
C ASP A 129 15.90 -1.04 8.89
N ASN A 130 15.60 0.16 9.39
CA ASN A 130 14.22 0.67 9.50
C ASN A 130 13.54 0.77 8.13
N ALA A 131 14.30 1.04 7.08
CA ALA A 131 13.77 1.19 5.73
C ALA A 131 13.32 -0.15 5.16
N GLU A 132 14.14 -1.18 5.28
CA GLU A 132 13.78 -2.53 4.84
C GLU A 132 12.65 -3.11 5.70
N ALA A 133 12.67 -2.86 7.02
CA ALA A 133 11.60 -3.23 7.93
C ALA A 133 10.24 -2.62 7.51
N TYR A 134 10.22 -1.31 7.25
CA TYR A 134 9.01 -0.60 6.80
C TYR A 134 8.54 -1.12 5.44
N ARG A 135 9.46 -1.29 4.47
CA ARG A 135 9.13 -1.80 3.12
C ARG A 135 8.49 -3.18 3.17
N LEU A 136 9.06 -4.10 3.93
CA LEU A 136 8.55 -5.47 4.07
C LEU A 136 7.18 -5.47 4.75
N ALA A 137 7.01 -4.69 5.82
CA ALA A 137 5.76 -4.60 6.55
C ALA A 137 4.63 -3.97 5.70
N HIS A 138 4.92 -2.87 5.00
CA HIS A 138 3.99 -2.24 4.06
C HIS A 138 3.53 -3.23 2.99
N ARG A 139 4.45 -4.00 2.42
CA ARG A 139 4.13 -5.02 1.41
C ARG A 139 3.21 -6.12 1.96
N VAL A 140 3.39 -6.53 3.21
CA VAL A 140 2.50 -7.50 3.87
C VAL A 140 1.10 -6.92 4.04
N SER A 141 0.98 -5.69 4.58
CA SER A 141 -0.31 -5.02 4.81
C SER A 141 -1.10 -4.89 3.50
N GLU A 142 -0.45 -4.39 2.44
CA GLU A 142 -1.09 -4.25 1.12
C GLU A 142 -1.57 -5.60 0.58
N SER A 143 -0.73 -6.63 0.64
CA SER A 143 -1.12 -7.95 0.15
C SER A 143 -2.27 -8.57 0.93
N ALA A 144 -2.33 -8.33 2.24
CA ALA A 144 -3.40 -8.85 3.08
C ALA A 144 -4.74 -8.19 2.72
N ARG A 145 -4.74 -6.86 2.56
CA ARG A 145 -5.92 -6.08 2.17
C ARG A 145 -6.42 -6.47 0.78
N LEU A 146 -5.51 -6.54 -0.21
CA LEU A 146 -5.83 -6.95 -1.57
C LEU A 146 -6.38 -8.38 -1.64
N GLY A 147 -5.86 -9.28 -0.80
CA GLY A 147 -6.39 -10.64 -0.71
C GLY A 147 -7.85 -10.68 -0.25
N ILE A 148 -8.17 -9.93 0.82
CA ILE A 148 -9.55 -9.80 1.33
C ILE A 148 -10.46 -9.19 0.26
N GLU A 149 -10.00 -8.13 -0.39
CA GLU A 149 -10.80 -7.46 -1.43
C GLU A 149 -11.07 -8.38 -2.62
N GLN A 150 -10.06 -9.13 -3.07
CA GLN A 150 -10.24 -10.09 -4.16
C GLN A 150 -11.26 -11.17 -3.80
N SER A 151 -11.25 -11.68 -2.57
CA SER A 151 -12.22 -12.70 -2.16
C SER A 151 -13.64 -12.16 -2.10
N ILE A 152 -13.82 -10.92 -1.63
CA ILE A 152 -15.11 -10.22 -1.65
C ILE A 152 -15.59 -10.02 -3.09
N SER A 153 -14.71 -9.59 -4.00
CA SER A 153 -15.04 -9.40 -5.40
C SER A 153 -15.44 -10.71 -6.09
N GLN A 154 -14.71 -11.80 -5.83
CA GLN A 154 -15.04 -13.14 -6.36
C GLN A 154 -16.37 -13.67 -5.83
N ALA A 155 -16.69 -13.43 -4.56
CA ALA A 155 -17.98 -13.82 -3.98
C ALA A 155 -19.16 -13.12 -4.66
N ASN A 156 -18.95 -11.91 -5.18
CA ASN A 156 -19.97 -11.12 -5.89
C ASN A 156 -19.95 -11.32 -7.42
N ALA A 157 -19.04 -12.13 -7.96
CA ALA A 157 -18.94 -12.39 -9.39
C ALA A 157 -20.00 -13.43 -9.81
N GLY A 158 -20.97 -13.01 -10.63
CA GLY A 158 -21.94 -13.92 -11.26
C GLY A 158 -21.29 -14.79 -12.35
N PRO A 159 -21.84 -15.99 -12.63
CA PRO A 159 -21.35 -16.84 -13.71
C PRO A 159 -21.49 -16.13 -15.07
N TYR A 160 -20.41 -16.16 -15.86
CA TYR A 160 -20.42 -15.70 -17.24
C TYR A 160 -20.90 -16.88 -18.11
N TYR A 161 -22.06 -16.73 -18.75
CA TYR A 161 -22.65 -17.69 -19.70
C TYR A 161 -22.56 -17.17 -21.13
#